data_AF-A0A649UZ38-F1
#
_entry.id   AF-A0A649UZ38-F1
#
_cell.length_a   1.000
_cell.length_b   1.000
_cell.length_c   1.000
_cell.angle_alpha   90.00
_cell.angle_beta   90.00
_cell.angle_gamma   90.00
#
_symmetry.space_group_name_H-M   'P 1'
#
loop_
_entity.id
_entity.type
_entity.pdbx_description
1 polymer ?
#
loop_
_entity_poly.entity_id
_entity_poly.type
_entity_poly.pdbx_seq_one_letter_code
_entity_poly.pdbx_strand_id
1 'polypeptide(L)'
;MSIYLGCNCCKITFDDAEEHKSHYQTDWHRYNIKRKVSEMECVTLEEFNRRKELSLLMNDENKSTFSGKCSICKKTFGTTNAEKNHLVSKKHTSAVKIQERNKKVNSNVNEINTKTSSLPDKIDEIEENEELKDNITNNNNNNNNNNNNNNNNNNNEISNEESQITDIE
;
A
#
# COMPACT_ATOMS: atom_id res chain seq x y z
N MET A 1 -32.04 18.43 32.05
CA MET A 1 -30.71 18.60 31.42
C MET A 1 -30.91 18.51 29.92
N SER A 2 -30.65 19.57 29.18
CA SER A 2 -30.65 19.50 27.71
C SER A 2 -29.40 18.73 27.26
N ILE A 3 -29.59 17.75 26.39
CA ILE A 3 -28.48 16.97 25.82
C ILE A 3 -27.78 17.86 24.78
N TYR A 4 -26.50 18.15 24.98
CA TYR A 4 -25.71 18.88 23.98
C TYR A 4 -25.25 17.94 22.87
N LEU A 5 -25.81 18.13 21.68
CA LEU A 5 -25.53 17.36 20.47
C LEU A 5 -24.49 18.12 19.64
N GLY A 6 -23.22 18.08 20.04
CA GLY A 6 -22.16 18.79 19.32
C GLY A 6 -20.78 18.16 19.43
N CYS A 7 -19.85 18.65 18.60
CA CYS A 7 -18.45 18.24 18.60
C CYS A 7 -17.52 19.46 18.65
N ASN A 8 -16.76 19.59 19.74
CA ASN A 8 -15.88 20.75 19.98
C ASN A 8 -14.68 20.82 19.03
N CYS A 9 -14.09 19.70 18.62
CA CYS A 9 -12.97 19.73 17.67
C CYS A 9 -13.46 20.04 16.25
N CYS A 10 -14.60 19.48 15.84
CA CYS A 10 -15.16 19.71 14.52
C CYS A 10 -15.97 21.02 14.41
N LYS A 11 -16.26 21.68 15.55
CA LYS A 11 -17.02 22.94 15.66
C LYS A 11 -18.39 22.89 14.97
N ILE A 12 -19.12 21.80 15.18
CA ILE A 12 -20.47 21.60 14.64
C ILE A 12 -21.45 21.13 15.71
N THR A 13 -22.72 21.44 15.49
CA THR A 13 -23.88 21.03 16.27
C THR A 13 -24.80 20.19 15.39
N PHE A 14 -25.57 19.31 16.01
CA PHE A 14 -26.50 18.40 15.35
C PHE A 14 -27.90 18.58 15.91
N ASP A 15 -28.89 18.37 15.06
CA ASP A 15 -30.30 18.43 15.46
C ASP A 15 -30.76 17.09 16.06
N ASP A 16 -30.12 15.99 15.67
CA ASP A 16 -30.47 14.63 16.10
C ASP A 16 -29.30 13.83 16.68
N ALA A 17 -29.64 12.90 17.58
CA ALA A 17 -28.69 12.00 18.22
C ALA A 17 -28.07 10.99 17.25
N GLU A 18 -28.79 10.56 16.21
CA GLU A 18 -28.24 9.66 15.21
C GLU A 18 -27.16 10.36 14.38
N GLU A 19 -27.39 11.61 13.99
CA GLU A 19 -26.39 12.42 13.28
C GLU A 19 -25.13 12.62 14.12
N HIS A 20 -25.29 12.98 15.40
CA HIS A 20 -24.17 13.10 16.33
C HIS A 20 -23.37 11.79 16.41
N LYS A 21 -24.03 10.65 16.56
CA LYS A 21 -23.35 9.34 16.61
C LYS A 21 -22.69 8.97 15.27
N SER A 22 -23.32 9.30 14.15
CA SER A 22 -22.77 9.06 12.81
C SER A 22 -21.49 9.87 12.59
N HIS A 23 -21.44 11.11 13.07
CA HIS A 23 -20.31 12.01 12.91
C HIS A 23 -19.01 11.44 13.49
N TYR A 24 -19.05 10.85 14.70
CA TYR A 24 -17.86 10.25 15.34
C TYR A 24 -17.26 9.09 14.55
N GLN A 25 -18.01 8.50 13.63
CA GLN A 25 -17.55 7.41 12.78
C GLN A 25 -16.89 7.92 11.49
N THR A 26 -17.16 9.16 11.09
CA THR A 26 -16.66 9.75 9.84
C THR A 26 -15.14 9.91 9.81
N ASP A 27 -14.57 9.86 8.61
CA ASP A 27 -13.14 10.11 8.39
C ASP A 27 -12.73 11.54 8.76
N TRP A 28 -13.64 12.51 8.57
CA TRP A 28 -13.38 13.91 8.92
C TRP A 28 -13.16 14.08 10.43
N HIS A 29 -14.01 13.46 11.27
CA HIS A 29 -13.85 13.49 12.73
C HIS A 29 -12.53 12.81 13.16
N ARG A 30 -12.24 11.62 12.62
CA ARG A 30 -11.00 10.88 12.88
C ARG A 30 -9.76 11.69 12.47
N TYR A 31 -9.82 12.37 11.32
CA TYR A 31 -8.75 13.23 10.84
C TYR A 31 -8.51 14.41 11.78
N ASN A 32 -9.58 15.06 12.22
CA ASN A 32 -9.52 16.17 13.15
C ASN A 32 -8.98 15.78 14.53
N ILE A 33 -9.35 14.61 15.07
CA ILE A 33 -8.74 14.07 16.30
C ILE A 33 -7.23 13.89 16.12
N LYS A 34 -6.79 13.26 15.01
CA LYS A 34 -5.35 13.05 14.74
C LYS A 34 -4.60 14.39 14.70
N ARG A 35 -5.18 15.41 14.06
CA ARG A 35 -4.60 16.76 14.05
C ARG A 35 -4.49 17.33 15.46
N LYS A 36 -5.55 17.20 16.26
CA LYS A 36 -5.58 17.72 17.64
C LYS A 36 -4.54 17.04 18.53
N VAL A 37 -4.34 15.72 18.38
CA VAL A 37 -3.28 14.96 19.08
C VAL A 37 -1.89 15.42 18.66
N SER A 38 -1.71 15.83 17.41
CA SER A 38 -0.49 16.46 16.92
C SER A 38 -0.39 17.97 17.21
N GLU A 39 -1.19 18.49 18.15
CA GLU A 39 -1.22 19.91 18.53
C GLU A 39 -1.57 20.87 17.37
N MET A 40 -2.16 20.34 16.29
CA MET A 40 -2.61 21.13 15.15
C MET A 40 -4.09 21.49 15.29
N GLU A 41 -4.47 22.63 14.70
CA GLU A 41 -5.87 23.04 14.65
C GLU A 41 -6.72 22.06 13.82
N CYS A 42 -7.91 21.74 14.33
CA CYS A 42 -8.92 20.97 13.62
C CYS A 42 -9.40 21.78 12.39
N VAL A 43 -9.70 21.09 11.29
CA VAL A 43 -10.14 21.73 10.04
C VAL A 43 -11.64 21.65 9.86
N THR A 44 -12.18 22.59 9.09
CA THR A 44 -13.58 22.57 8.65
C THR A 44 -13.82 21.42 7.66
N LEU A 45 -15.10 21.08 7.46
CA LEU A 45 -15.49 20.05 6.50
C LEU A 45 -15.09 20.42 5.07
N GLU A 46 -15.23 21.70 4.71
CA GLU A 46 -14.84 22.23 3.39
C GLU A 46 -13.34 22.04 3.12
N GLU A 47 -12.49 22.42 4.07
CA GLU A 47 -11.04 22.28 3.93
C GLU A 47 -10.62 20.80 3.89
N PHE A 48 -11.29 19.94 4.67
CA PHE A 48 -11.07 18.50 4.60
C PHE A 48 -11.40 17.93 3.21
N ASN A 49 -12.55 18.31 2.65
CA ASN A 49 -12.97 17.87 1.31
C ASN A 49 -12.01 18.39 0.23
N ARG A 50 -11.62 19.67 0.30
CA ARG A 50 -10.64 20.26 -0.61
C ARG A 50 -9.32 19.50 -0.60
N ARG A 51 -8.80 19.15 0.57
CA ARG A 51 -7.56 18.36 0.69
C ARG A 51 -7.73 16.95 0.13
N LYS A 52 -8.89 16.34 0.38
CA LYS A 52 -9.22 15.01 -0.16
C LYS A 52 -9.23 15.04 -1.68
N GLU A 53 -9.88 16.03 -2.29
CA GLU A 53 -9.91 16.23 -3.75
C GLU A 53 -8.51 16.43 -4.33
N LEU A 54 -7.71 17.31 -3.74
CA LEU A 54 -6.32 17.53 -4.16
C LEU A 54 -5.48 16.24 -4.06
N SER A 55 -5.66 15.46 -3.00
CA SER A 55 -4.98 14.17 -2.86
C SER A 55 -5.39 13.16 -3.93
N LEU A 56 -6.65 13.16 -4.37
CA LEU A 56 -7.12 12.29 -5.44
C LEU A 56 -6.48 12.69 -6.79
N LEU A 57 -6.49 13.99 -7.11
CA LEU A 57 -5.84 14.50 -8.32
C LEU A 57 -4.34 14.17 -8.37
N MET A 58 -3.62 14.36 -7.26
CA MET A 58 -2.21 14.02 -7.17
C MET A 58 -1.93 12.51 -7.30
N ASN A 59 -2.84 11.66 -6.79
CA ASN A 59 -2.72 10.21 -6.90
C ASN A 59 -3.01 9.72 -8.32
N ASP A 60 -3.94 10.36 -9.05
CA ASP A 60 -4.23 10.05 -10.44
C ASP A 60 -3.05 10.42 -11.36
N GLU A 61 -2.39 11.55 -11.13
CA GLU A 61 -1.17 11.92 -11.85
C GLU A 61 0.03 11.01 -11.51
N ASN A 62 0.10 10.50 -10.28
CA ASN A 62 1.13 9.55 -9.85
C ASN A 62 0.79 8.07 -10.12
N LYS A 63 -0.27 7.79 -10.89
CA LYS A 63 -0.52 6.45 -11.45
C LYS A 63 0.49 6.18 -12.57
N SER A 64 1.76 6.08 -12.15
CA SER A 64 2.95 5.92 -12.96
C SER A 64 2.72 4.80 -13.97
N THR A 65 2.76 5.17 -15.25
CA THR A 65 2.75 4.27 -16.42
C THR A 65 4.01 3.39 -16.52
N PHE A 66 4.86 3.40 -15.49
CA PHE A 66 6.09 2.64 -15.45
C PHE A 66 5.81 1.14 -15.54
N SER A 67 6.32 0.55 -16.62
CA SER A 67 6.33 -0.88 -16.87
C SER A 67 7.78 -1.30 -17.16
N GLY A 68 8.50 -1.66 -16.11
CA GLY A 68 9.86 -2.19 -16.23
C GLY A 68 9.80 -3.68 -16.56
N LYS A 69 10.59 -4.17 -17.52
CA LYS A 69 10.62 -5.59 -17.90
C LYS A 69 12.04 -6.12 -17.83
N CYS A 70 12.23 -7.20 -17.07
CA CYS A 70 13.48 -7.93 -17.09
C CYS A 70 13.57 -8.81 -18.33
N SER A 71 14.58 -8.62 -19.17
CA SER A 71 14.84 -9.43 -20.37
C SER A 71 15.21 -10.89 -20.07
N ILE A 72 15.85 -11.14 -18.91
CA ILE A 72 16.34 -12.45 -18.50
C ILE A 72 15.22 -13.30 -17.90
N CYS A 73 14.44 -12.70 -17.00
CA CYS A 73 13.37 -13.39 -16.29
C CYS A 73 11.99 -13.20 -16.95
N LYS A 74 11.89 -12.36 -17.99
CA LYS A 74 10.66 -11.97 -18.69
C LYS A 74 9.54 -11.45 -17.75
N LYS A 75 9.91 -11.01 -16.55
CA LYS A 75 8.99 -10.45 -15.55
C LYS A 75 8.78 -8.97 -15.79
N THR A 76 7.54 -8.52 -15.64
CA THR A 76 7.14 -7.12 -15.72
C THR A 76 6.89 -6.57 -14.31
N PHE A 77 7.26 -5.32 -14.07
CA PHE A 77 7.20 -4.64 -12.79
C PHE A 77 6.47 -3.30 -12.96
N GLY A 78 5.51 -3.03 -12.07
CA GLY A 78 4.74 -1.78 -12.08
C GLY A 78 5.43 -0.59 -11.40
N THR A 79 6.61 -0.78 -10.81
CA THR A 79 7.40 0.31 -10.20
C THR A 79 8.90 0.11 -10.43
N THR A 80 9.64 1.21 -10.55
CA THR A 80 11.11 1.16 -10.71
C THR A 80 11.79 0.52 -9.51
N ASN A 81 11.23 0.69 -8.31
CA ASN A 81 11.77 0.09 -7.10
C ASN A 81 11.66 -1.44 -7.11
N ALA A 82 10.53 -1.99 -7.59
CA ALA A 82 10.35 -3.44 -7.74
C ALA A 82 11.31 -4.05 -8.77
N GLU A 83 11.55 -3.35 -9.89
CA GLU A 83 12.55 -3.78 -10.87
C GLU A 83 13.97 -3.76 -10.29
N LYS A 84 14.38 -2.68 -9.63
CA LYS A 84 15.70 -2.60 -8.97
C LYS A 84 15.91 -3.72 -7.95
N ASN A 85 14.90 -3.97 -7.11
CA ASN A 85 14.94 -5.06 -6.13
C ASN A 85 15.02 -6.43 -6.81
N HIS A 86 14.35 -6.60 -7.96
CA HIS A 86 14.47 -7.81 -8.76
C HIS A 86 15.90 -8.01 -9.28
N LEU A 87 16.54 -6.96 -9.83
CA LEU A 87 17.90 -7.04 -10.39
C LEU A 87 18.95 -7.48 -9.35
N VAL A 88 18.80 -7.06 -8.10
CA VAL A 88 19.72 -7.46 -7.01
C VAL A 88 19.37 -8.81 -6.36
N SER A 89 18.23 -9.42 -6.74
CA SER A 89 17.80 -10.67 -6.13
C SER A 89 18.70 -11.85 -6.50
N LYS A 90 18.83 -12.82 -5.58
CA LYS A 90 19.60 -14.07 -5.81
C LYS A 90 19.12 -14.84 -7.06
N LYS A 91 17.81 -14.78 -7.35
CA LYS A 91 17.18 -15.44 -8.50
C LYS A 91 17.58 -14.79 -9.83
N HIS A 92 17.60 -13.46 -9.90
CA HIS A 92 18.02 -12.75 -11.12
C HIS A 92 19.53 -12.92 -11.35
N THR A 93 20.33 -12.69 -10.31
CA THR A 93 21.80 -12.78 -10.41
C THR A 93 22.30 -14.18 -10.78
N SER A 94 21.64 -15.25 -10.33
CA SER A 94 21.97 -16.61 -10.78
C SER A 94 21.61 -16.83 -12.25
N ALA A 95 20.44 -16.35 -12.70
CA ALA A 95 20.02 -16.43 -14.10
C ALA A 95 20.98 -15.65 -15.04
N VAL A 96 21.44 -14.47 -14.63
CA VAL A 96 22.48 -13.69 -15.34
C VAL A 96 23.75 -14.52 -15.51
N LYS A 97 24.27 -15.10 -14.42
CA LYS A 97 25.50 -15.90 -14.44
C LYS A 97 25.42 -17.11 -15.36
N ILE A 98 24.25 -17.76 -15.43
CA ILE A 98 24.03 -18.89 -16.35
C ILE A 98 24.06 -18.41 -17.81
N GLN A 99 23.39 -17.30 -18.12
CA GLN A 99 23.42 -16.72 -19.47
C GLN A 99 24.83 -16.29 -19.90
N GLU A 100 25.62 -15.67 -19.03
CA GLU A 100 26.99 -15.26 -19.35
C GLU A 100 27.91 -16.44 -19.68
N ARG A 101 27.75 -17.57 -18.96
CA ARG A 101 28.49 -18.81 -19.25
C ARG A 101 28.13 -19.36 -20.63
N ASN A 102 26.84 -19.40 -20.95
CA ASN A 102 26.37 -19.89 -22.25
C ASN A 102 26.83 -18.98 -23.41
N LYS A 103 26.96 -17.67 -23.19
CA LYS A 103 27.45 -16.71 -24.20
C LYS A 103 28.95 -16.88 -24.50
N LYS A 104 29.77 -17.20 -23.50
CA LYS A 104 31.22 -17.47 -23.67
C LYS A 104 31.50 -18.77 -24.41
N VAL A 105 30.63 -19.77 -24.29
CA VAL A 105 30.72 -21.02 -25.07
C VAL A 105 30.43 -20.74 -26.55
N ASN A 106 29.48 -19.87 -26.86
CA ASN A 106 29.08 -19.57 -28.24
C ASN A 106 30.04 -18.61 -28.98
N SER A 107 31.01 -17.99 -28.30
CA SER A 107 32.04 -17.14 -28.92
C SER A 107 33.33 -17.90 -29.25
N ASN A 108 33.45 -19.16 -28.84
CA ASN A 108 34.59 -20.04 -29.13
C ASN A 108 34.29 -21.10 -30.21
N VAL A 109 33.14 -21.02 -30.90
CA VAL A 109 32.76 -21.97 -31.98
C VAL A 109 33.07 -21.42 -33.38
N ASN A 110 33.56 -20.18 -33.50
CA ASN A 110 33.85 -19.56 -34.80
C ASN A 110 35.28 -19.76 -35.32
N GLU A 111 36.09 -20.60 -34.69
CA GLU A 111 37.37 -20.98 -35.26
C GLU A 111 37.60 -22.48 -35.04
N ILE A 112 37.68 -23.20 -36.17
CA ILE A 112 38.01 -24.62 -36.35
C ILE A 112 36.82 -25.53 -36.71
N ASN A 113 36.76 -25.75 -38.03
CA ASN A 113 36.34 -26.95 -38.76
C ASN A 113 34.89 -27.07 -39.28
N THR A 114 34.74 -26.50 -40.48
CA THR A 114 34.35 -27.18 -41.72
C THR A 114 34.00 -28.68 -41.61
N LYS A 115 32.82 -28.99 -42.18
CA LYS A 115 32.32 -30.30 -42.65
C LYS A 115 31.84 -31.27 -41.56
N THR A 116 30.54 -31.20 -41.26
CA THR A 116 29.59 -32.19 -41.78
C THR A 116 28.16 -31.70 -41.56
N SER A 117 27.40 -31.80 -42.64
CA SER A 117 25.98 -31.52 -42.79
C SER A 117 25.11 -32.38 -41.87
N SER A 118 24.17 -31.78 -41.13
CA SER A 118 22.73 -32.14 -41.13
C SER A 118 21.97 -31.53 -39.94
N LEU A 119 20.99 -30.69 -40.26
CA LEU A 119 19.67 -30.61 -39.64
C LEU A 119 18.68 -30.90 -40.80
N PRO A 120 17.42 -31.35 -40.60
CA PRO A 120 16.60 -31.12 -39.41
C PRO A 120 15.63 -32.28 -39.02
N ASP A 121 14.77 -31.98 -38.05
CA ASP A 121 13.45 -32.59 -37.75
C ASP A 121 13.42 -33.91 -36.97
N LYS A 122 12.89 -33.84 -35.73
CA LYS A 122 11.57 -34.39 -35.38
C LYS A 122 10.96 -33.66 -34.19
N ILE A 123 9.82 -33.03 -34.46
CA ILE A 123 8.73 -32.77 -33.52
C ILE A 123 8.09 -34.12 -33.23
N ASP A 124 7.76 -34.41 -31.98
CA ASP A 124 6.63 -35.28 -31.63
C ASP A 124 5.96 -34.74 -30.35
N GLU A 125 4.64 -34.82 -30.41
CA GLU A 125 3.63 -34.15 -29.60
C GLU A 125 3.33 -34.82 -28.25
N ILE A 126 2.98 -33.95 -27.29
CA ILE A 126 1.85 -34.00 -26.33
C ILE A 126 1.71 -35.23 -25.42
N GLU A 127 1.70 -34.97 -24.10
CA GLU A 127 0.67 -35.56 -23.24
C GLU A 127 0.27 -34.57 -22.13
N GLU A 128 -0.96 -34.06 -22.23
CA GLU A 128 -1.69 -33.48 -21.10
C GLU A 128 -1.99 -34.59 -20.09
N ASN A 129 -1.86 -34.30 -18.79
CA ASN A 129 -2.97 -34.54 -17.86
C ASN A 129 -2.76 -33.88 -16.49
N GLU A 130 -3.75 -33.03 -16.19
CA GLU A 130 -4.48 -32.77 -14.96
C GLU A 130 -3.81 -32.75 -13.56
N GLU A 131 -4.05 -31.60 -12.92
CA GLU A 131 -4.43 -31.35 -11.53
C GLU A 131 -4.12 -32.43 -10.46
N LEU A 132 -3.43 -32.00 -9.40
CA LEU A 132 -4.07 -31.84 -8.09
C LEU A 132 -3.20 -31.03 -7.12
N LYS A 133 -3.93 -30.29 -6.31
CA LYS A 133 -3.49 -29.42 -5.21
C LYS A 133 -2.75 -30.24 -4.17
N ASP A 134 -1.75 -29.64 -3.54
CA ASP A 134 -1.75 -29.60 -2.08
C ASP A 134 -0.88 -28.46 -1.52
N ASN A 135 -1.48 -27.81 -0.54
CA ASN A 135 -0.96 -26.74 0.29
C ASN A 135 -0.01 -27.31 1.36
N ILE A 136 0.57 -26.39 2.14
CA ILE A 136 1.18 -26.55 3.48
C ILE A 136 2.73 -26.58 3.43
N THR A 137 3.37 -25.41 3.49
CA THR A 137 3.80 -24.69 4.71
C THR A 137 5.18 -25.13 5.18
N ASN A 138 6.15 -24.22 5.12
CA ASN A 138 7.03 -23.86 6.23
C ASN A 138 7.93 -22.69 5.79
N ASN A 139 7.59 -21.45 6.17
CA ASN A 139 7.85 -20.84 7.48
C ASN A 139 9.34 -20.47 7.63
N ASN A 140 9.63 -19.18 7.43
CA ASN A 140 10.37 -18.41 8.42
C ASN A 140 10.12 -16.92 8.21
N ASN A 141 9.11 -16.46 8.95
CA ASN A 141 9.06 -15.22 9.71
C ASN A 141 10.30 -14.30 9.63
N ASN A 142 10.06 -13.04 9.27
CA ASN A 142 10.15 -12.00 10.30
C ASN A 142 9.18 -10.86 10.00
N ASN A 143 8.14 -10.82 10.82
CA ASN A 143 7.27 -9.69 11.06
C ASN A 143 8.09 -8.48 11.52
N ASN A 144 7.72 -7.30 11.03
CA ASN A 144 7.55 -6.14 11.90
C ASN A 144 6.30 -5.39 11.44
N ASN A 145 5.16 -5.88 11.93
CA ASN A 145 3.96 -5.07 12.13
C ASN A 145 4.21 -4.17 13.33
N ASN A 146 4.25 -2.85 13.12
CA ASN A 146 3.86 -1.91 14.16
C ASN A 146 2.43 -1.45 13.87
N ASN A 147 1.48 -2.29 14.29
CA ASN A 147 0.13 -1.84 14.62
C ASN A 147 0.19 -1.30 16.06
N ASN A 148 0.19 0.02 16.22
CA ASN A 148 -0.29 0.62 17.46
C ASN A 148 -1.78 0.89 17.32
N ASN A 149 -2.57 -0.13 17.65
CA ASN A 149 -3.90 0.06 18.19
C ASN A 149 -3.74 0.51 19.64
N ASN A 150 -3.90 1.80 19.89
CA ASN A 150 -4.36 2.23 21.21
C ASN A 150 -5.86 2.47 21.14
N ASN A 151 -6.61 1.41 21.50
CA ASN A 151 -7.87 1.59 22.19
C ASN A 151 -7.56 2.28 23.51
N ASN A 152 -7.95 3.54 23.66
CA ASN A 152 -8.29 4.08 24.96
C ASN A 152 -9.76 4.49 24.92
N ASN A 153 -10.59 3.56 25.39
CA ASN A 153 -11.75 3.93 26.17
C ASN A 153 -11.22 4.73 27.37
N ASN A 154 -11.49 6.02 27.40
CA ASN A 154 -11.59 6.74 28.67
C ASN A 154 -12.88 7.54 28.63
N ASN A 155 -13.87 6.98 29.32
CA ASN A 155 -14.93 7.75 29.95
C ASN A 155 -14.26 8.88 30.73
N ASN A 156 -14.65 10.12 30.46
CA ASN A 156 -14.50 11.17 31.44
C ASN A 156 -15.81 11.93 31.50
N GLU A 157 -16.66 11.49 32.43
CA GLU A 157 -17.57 12.37 33.14
C GLU A 157 -16.75 13.53 33.67
N ILE A 158 -16.97 14.73 33.14
CA ILE A 158 -16.66 15.97 33.84
C ILE A 158 -18.01 16.55 34.23
N SER A 159 -18.42 16.15 35.43
CA SER A 159 -19.32 16.89 36.30
C SER A 159 -18.80 18.31 36.50
N ASN A 160 -19.70 19.28 36.27
CA ASN A 160 -19.88 20.53 37.00
C ASN A 160 -18.65 21.17 37.64
N GLU A 161 -18.27 22.33 37.12
CA GLU A 161 -18.03 23.49 37.98
C GLU A 161 -18.88 24.66 37.49
N GLU A 162 -19.84 25.03 38.35
CA GLU A 162 -20.51 26.31 38.34
C GLU A 162 -19.46 27.42 38.40
N SER A 163 -19.63 28.45 37.59
CA SER A 163 -19.08 29.77 37.91
C SER A 163 -20.10 30.80 37.51
N GLN A 164 -20.84 31.21 38.54
CA GLN A 164 -21.58 32.45 38.63
C GLN A 164 -20.63 33.58 38.19
N ILE A 165 -21.00 34.31 37.14
CA ILE A 165 -20.57 35.70 36.99
C ILE A 165 -21.84 36.51 36.85
N THR A 166 -22.04 37.29 37.90
CA THR A 166 -23.10 38.25 38.18
C THR A 166 -23.17 39.36 37.14
N ASP A 167 -24.39 39.83 36.95
CA ASP A 167 -24.83 41.07 36.32
C ASP A 167 -23.81 42.23 36.38
N ILE A 168 -23.57 42.89 35.24
CA ILE A 168 -23.27 44.33 35.17
C ILE A 168 -23.91 44.90 33.89
N GLU A 169 -24.93 45.74 34.10
CA GLU A 169 -25.60 46.77 33.27
C GLU A 169 -25.97 46.50 31.79
#